data_AF-A0A943NM86-F1
#
_entry.id   AF-A0A943NM86-F1
#
_cell.length_a   1.000
_cell.length_b   1.000
_cell.length_c   1.000
_cell.angle_alpha   90.00
_cell.angle_beta   90.00
_cell.angle_gamma   90.00
#
_symmetry.space_group_name_H-M   'P 1'
#
loop_
_entity.id
_entity.type
_entity.pdbx_description
1 polymer ?
#
loop_
_entity_poly.entity_id
_entity_poly.type
_entity_poly.pdbx_seq_one_letter_code
_entity_poly.pdbx_strand_id
1 'polypeptide(L)' 'STAVEAKVKDLLDSNGLAGTYNIVKCSIGEAVNQCADADILIATTEAPASITCPYVSGVPFLTTIGKAAAEQQILDILK' A
#
# COMPACT_ATOMS: atom_id res chain seq x y z
N SER A 1 8.56 0.23 2.95
CA SER A 1 9.60 -0.80 2.70
C SER A 1 9.88 -0.85 1.21
N THR A 2 11.13 -0.78 0.76
CA THR A 2 11.49 -0.73 -0.68
C THR A 2 11.07 -1.99 -1.44
N ALA A 3 11.10 -3.16 -0.78
CA ALA A 3 10.63 -4.41 -1.40
C ALA A 3 9.12 -4.38 -1.70
N VAL A 4 8.31 -3.86 -0.76
CA VAL A 4 6.85 -3.75 -0.94
C VAL A 4 6.51 -2.69 -1.98
N GLU A 5 7.17 -1.54 -1.95
CA GLU A 5 7.01 -0.49 -2.95
C GLU A 5 7.20 -1.02 -4.37
N ALA A 6 8.30 -1.75 -4.62
CA ALA A 6 8.56 -2.34 -5.94
C ALA A 6 7.48 -3.34 -6.37
N LYS A 7 6.93 -4.14 -5.44
CA LYS A 7 5.87 -5.11 -5.74
C LYS A 7 4.52 -4.44 -6.02
N VAL A 8 4.17 -3.40 -5.25
CA VAL A 8 2.93 -2.63 -5.47
C VAL A 8 3.01 -1.88 -6.79
N LYS A 9 4.16 -1.28 -7.09
CA LYS A 9 4.43 -0.67 -8.40
C LYS A 9 4.21 -1.65 -9.55
N ASP A 10 4.84 -2.82 -9.49
CA ASP A 10 4.72 -3.88 -10.50
C ASP A 10 3.26 -4.35 -10.68
N LEU A 11 2.52 -4.48 -9.57
CA LEU A 11 1.08 -4.79 -9.59
C LEU A 11 0.28 -3.72 -10.33
N LEU A 12 0.45 -2.45 -9.96
CA LEU A 12 -0.31 -1.35 -10.53
C LEU A 12 0.02 -1.14 -12.02
N ASP A 13 1.30 -1.22 -12.38
CA ASP A 13 1.73 -1.17 -13.78
C ASP A 13 1.13 -2.34 -14.59
N SER A 14 1.14 -3.56 -14.04
CA SER A 14 0.55 -4.74 -14.70
C SER A 14 -0.97 -4.63 -14.87
N ASN A 15 -1.64 -3.80 -14.08
CA ASN A 15 -3.07 -3.51 -14.19
C ASN A 15 -3.37 -2.26 -15.04
N GLY A 16 -2.38 -1.69 -15.73
CA GLY A 16 -2.56 -0.54 -16.61
C GLY A 16 -2.73 0.79 -15.87
N LEU A 17 -2.41 0.84 -14.57
CA LEU A 17 -2.41 2.06 -13.76
C LEU A 17 -1.05 2.78 -13.81
N ALA A 18 -0.12 2.32 -14.64
CA ALA A 18 1.19 2.93 -14.80
C ALA A 18 1.07 4.44 -15.07
N GLY A 19 1.64 5.26 -14.19
CA GLY A 19 1.62 6.72 -14.29
C GLY A 19 0.36 7.41 -13.79
N THR A 20 -0.66 6.67 -13.32
CA THR A 20 -1.85 7.25 -12.67
C THR A 20 -1.77 7.20 -11.14
N TYR A 21 -0.89 6.39 -10.59
CA TYR A 21 -0.67 6.29 -9.15
C TYR A 21 0.59 7.05 -8.70
N ASN A 22 0.62 7.43 -7.42
CA ASN A 22 1.80 7.97 -6.76
C ASN A 22 2.09 7.17 -5.49
N ILE A 23 3.29 6.58 -5.39
CA ILE A 23 3.72 5.86 -4.17
C ILE A 23 4.66 6.76 -3.39
N VAL A 24 4.23 7.17 -2.19
CA VAL A 24 5.07 7.95 -1.28
C VAL A 24 5.58 7.07 -0.14
N LYS A 25 6.90 6.90 -0.07
CA LYS A 25 7.54 6.14 0.99
C LYS A 25 7.70 7.00 2.24
N CYS A 26 6.91 6.71 3.27
CA CYS A 26 7.00 7.37 4.57
C CYS A 26 7.35 6.40 5.69
N SER A 27 7.71 6.95 6.86
CA SER A 27 7.88 6.21 8.10
C SER A 27 6.53 6.07 8.83
N ILE A 28 6.40 5.12 9.75
CA ILE A 28 5.13 4.90 10.47
C ILE A 28 4.65 6.13 11.27
N GLY A 29 5.58 6.95 11.75
CA GLY A 29 5.26 8.21 12.43
C GLY A 29 4.67 9.28 11.50
N GLU A 30 4.97 9.20 10.20
CA GLU A 30 4.43 10.12 9.19
C GLU A 30 3.21 9.55 8.46
N ALA A 31 2.93 8.26 8.64
CA ALA A 31 1.81 7.59 8.00
C ALA A 31 0.48 8.31 8.29
N VAL A 32 0.27 8.82 9.50
CA VAL A 32 -0.96 9.56 9.85
C VAL A 32 -1.13 10.82 9.00
N ASN A 33 -0.05 11.60 8.80
CA ASN A 33 -0.10 12.80 7.97
C ASN A 33 -0.27 12.45 6.50
N GLN A 34 0.46 11.47 5.99
CA GLN A 34 0.38 11.05 4.58
C GLN A 34 -0.99 10.47 4.24
N CYS A 35 -1.61 9.79 5.19
CA CYS A 35 -2.94 9.19 5.08
C CYS A 35 -4.07 10.24 5.00
N ALA A 36 -3.80 11.51 5.30
CA ALA A 36 -4.76 12.59 5.05
C ALA A 36 -4.95 12.90 3.56
N ASP A 37 -3.89 12.75 2.75
CA ASP A 37 -3.85 13.02 1.31
C ASP A 37 -3.76 11.73 0.46
N ALA A 38 -3.67 10.56 1.08
CA ALA A 38 -3.53 9.28 0.39
C ALA A 38 -4.83 8.47 0.40
N ASP A 39 -5.13 7.83 -0.74
CA ASP A 39 -6.29 6.93 -0.87
C ASP A 39 -6.11 5.62 -0.09
N ILE A 40 -4.86 5.21 0.15
CA ILE A 40 -4.53 3.95 0.80
C ILE A 40 -3.16 4.00 1.47
N LEU A 41 -3.06 3.40 2.66
CA LEU A 41 -1.81 3.17 3.37
C LEU A 41 -1.43 1.69 3.32
N ILE A 42 -0.23 1.40 2.82
CA ILE A 42 0.34 0.05 2.80
C ILE A 42 1.52 0.00 3.77
N ALA A 43 1.41 -0.77 4.85
CA ALA A 43 2.51 -0.91 5.82
C ALA A 43 2.80 -2.37 6.19
N THR A 44 4.08 -2.69 6.37
CA THR A 44 4.57 -4.01 6.83
C THR A 44 4.56 -4.14 8.36
N THR A 45 3.95 -3.18 9.03
CA THR A 45 3.79 -3.10 10.49
C THR A 45 2.34 -2.72 10.77
N GLU A 46 1.91 -2.91 12.02
CA GLU A 46 0.62 -2.42 12.47
C GLU A 46 0.53 -0.90 12.24
N ALA A 47 -0.56 -0.47 11.61
CA ALA A 47 -0.83 0.94 11.44
C ALA A 47 -1.29 1.56 12.76
N PRO A 48 -0.93 2.82 13.04
CA PRO A 48 -1.41 3.51 14.22
C PRO A 48 -2.94 3.64 14.15
N ALA A 49 -3.64 3.46 15.27
CA ALA A 49 -5.11 3.48 15.32
C ALA A 49 -5.73 4.83 14.87
N SER A 50 -4.93 5.89 14.80
CA SER A 50 -5.35 7.25 14.42
C SER A 50 -5.35 7.50 12.90
N ILE A 51 -5.13 6.49 12.06
CA ILE A 51 -5.21 6.66 10.60
C ILE A 51 -6.66 6.81 10.14
N THR A 52 -6.88 7.67 9.14
CA THR A 52 -8.19 7.98 8.57
C THR A 52 -8.44 7.33 7.21
N CYS A 53 -7.39 6.88 6.53
CA CYS A 53 -7.44 6.24 5.21
C CYS A 53 -7.46 4.69 5.34
N PRO A 54 -7.92 3.99 4.30
CA PRO A 54 -7.84 2.54 4.19
C PRO A 54 -6.43 2.01 4.42
N TYR A 55 -6.32 0.96 5.24
CA TYR A 55 -5.06 0.27 5.51
C TYR A 55 -5.03 -1.10 4.88
N VAL A 56 -3.94 -1.41 4.19
CA VAL A 56 -3.62 -2.75 3.70
C VAL A 56 -2.30 -3.23 4.28
N SER A 57 -2.30 -4.47 4.76
CA SER A 57 -1.08 -5.09 5.26
C SER A 57 -0.10 -5.36 4.11
N GLY A 58 1.09 -4.78 4.23
CA GLY A 58 2.23 -5.01 3.34
C GLY A 58 3.01 -6.30 3.67
N VAL A 59 2.72 -6.95 4.80
CA VAL A 59 3.42 -8.16 5.25
C VAL A 59 3.35 -9.32 4.23
N PRO A 60 2.20 -9.60 3.58
CA PRO A 60 2.09 -10.66 2.57
C PRO A 60 3.04 -10.49 1.37
N PHE A 61 3.44 -9.24 1.06
CA PHE A 61 4.42 -8.97 0.00
C PHE A 61 5.85 -9.38 0.38
N LEU A 62 6.16 -9.49 1.68
CA LEU A 62 7.46 -9.96 2.17
C LEU A 62 7.52 -11.48 2.29
N THR A 63 6.42 -12.11 2.72
CA THR A 63 6.37 -13.55 3.00
C THR A 63 5.92 -14.40 1.82
N THR A 64 5.55 -13.77 0.70
CA THR A 64 4.91 -14.37 -0.51
C THR A 64 3.61 -15.14 -0.28
N ILE A 65 3.22 -15.36 0.98
CA ILE A 65 1.97 -16.00 1.39
C ILE A 65 0.89 -14.93 1.52
N GLY A 66 -0.21 -15.07 0.77
CA GLY A 66 -1.33 -14.12 0.81
C GLY A 66 -1.12 -12.85 -0.02
N LYS A 67 -0.04 -12.77 -0.82
CA LYS A 67 0.25 -11.63 -1.71
C LYS A 67 -0.95 -11.30 -2.60
N ALA A 68 -1.51 -12.30 -3.28
CA ALA A 68 -2.65 -12.12 -4.18
C ALA A 68 -3.88 -11.49 -3.50
N ALA A 69 -4.15 -11.83 -2.23
CA ALA A 69 -5.25 -11.24 -1.49
C ALA A 69 -4.99 -9.75 -1.17
N ALA A 70 -3.76 -9.41 -0.78
CA ALA A 70 -3.37 -8.02 -0.56
C ALA A 70 -3.38 -7.20 -1.86
N GLU A 71 -2.92 -7.80 -2.97
CA GLU A 71 -2.99 -7.19 -4.31
C GLU A 71 -4.44 -6.90 -4.71
N GLN A 72 -5.35 -7.86 -4.50
CA GLN A 72 -6.76 -7.70 -4.79
C GLN A 72 -7.39 -6.57 -3.94
N GLN A 73 -7.03 -6.47 -2.65
CA GLN A 73 -7.54 -5.40 -1.78
C GLN A 73 -7.09 -4.02 -2.25
N ILE A 74 -5.82 -3.87 -2.67
CA ILE A 74 -5.32 -2.60 -3.20
C ILE A 74 -6.13 -2.19 -4.44
N LEU A 75 -6.33 -3.14 -5.37
CA LEU A 75 -7.10 -2.87 -6.59
C LEU A 75 -8.58 -2.61 -6.32
N ASP A 76 -9.16 -3.17 -5.25
CA ASP A 76 -10.55 -2.93 -4.86
C ASP A 76 -10.72 -1.52 -4.28
N ILE A 77 -9.76 -1.04 -3.48
CA ILE A 77 -9.77 0.30 -2.89
C ILE A 77 -9.52 1.39 -3.94
N LEU A 78 -8.70 1.11 -4.95
CA LEU A 78 -8.34 2.08 -6.02
C LEU A 78 -9.36 2.13 -7.19
N LYS A 79 -10.45 1.37 -7.13
CA LYS A 79 -11.46 1.26 -8.20
C LYS A 79 -12.60 2.27 -8.10
#